data_AF-A0A7G9Y0G8-F1
#
_entry.id   AF-A0A7G9Y0G8-F1
#
_cell.length_a   1.000
_cell.length_b   1.000
_cell.length_c   1.000
_cell.angle_alpha   90.00
_cell.angle_beta   90.00
_cell.angle_gamma   90.00
#
_symmetry.space_group_name_H-M   'P 1'
#
loop_
_entity.id
_entity.type
_entity.pdbx_description
1 polymer ?
#
loop_
_entity_poly.entity_id
_entity_poly.type
_entity_poly.pdbx_seq_one_letter_code
_entity_poly.pdbx_strand_id
1 'polypeptide(L)'
;MTTTSRITLGSGDPKRLFVGGLHGDEWMHTSALLESLDAPEAGTLVIIPKLTDRAYVSTLEDRYYEGYGRDLVAAIEEIKPAIYLELHSYRDFYGLTDSRRIDEKGVPAYVELEDRVLIGSISPILRRRCFSVRDFCVSFEIPAGDDRSQKLAKELLDFTKDCVSVAEFLDFVLSRYPEQGRRAIENYRRFYGL
;
A
#
# COMPACT_ATOMS: atom_id res chain seq x y z
N MET A 1 2.14 -25.48 5.47
CA MET A 1 1.53 -24.16 5.19
C MET A 1 2.16 -23.20 6.17
N THR A 2 2.97 -22.26 5.70
CA THR A 2 3.53 -21.19 6.53
C THR A 2 2.38 -20.26 6.89
N THR A 3 2.02 -20.19 8.17
CA THR A 3 1.01 -19.25 8.66
C THR A 3 1.54 -17.84 8.47
N THR A 4 0.80 -16.98 7.75
CA THR A 4 1.15 -15.57 7.62
C THR A 4 1.19 -14.94 9.01
N SER A 5 2.37 -14.46 9.42
CA SER A 5 2.53 -13.78 10.71
C SER A 5 1.73 -12.46 10.68
N ARG A 6 1.02 -12.18 11.77
CA ARG A 6 0.23 -10.96 11.96
C ARG A 6 0.64 -10.32 13.29
N ILE A 7 0.87 -9.02 13.27
CA ILE A 7 1.11 -8.20 14.46
C ILE A 7 -0.12 -7.31 14.62
N THR A 8 -0.68 -7.24 15.83
CA THR A 8 -1.81 -6.33 16.14
C THR A 8 -1.40 -5.41 17.27
N LEU A 9 -1.49 -4.10 17.03
CA LEU A 9 -1.09 -3.05 17.95
C LEU A 9 -2.26 -2.10 18.19
N GLY A 10 -2.39 -1.61 19.43
CA GLY A 10 -3.52 -0.76 19.82
C GLY A 10 -4.85 -1.52 19.90
N SER A 11 -5.94 -0.77 20.01
CA SER A 11 -7.30 -1.32 20.06
C SER A 11 -8.34 -0.25 19.71
N GLY A 12 -9.49 -0.68 19.19
CA GLY A 12 -10.59 0.21 18.81
C GLY A 12 -10.52 0.65 17.36
N ASP A 13 -11.28 1.69 17.04
CA ASP A 13 -11.38 2.28 15.70
C ASP A 13 -10.54 3.56 15.59
N PRO A 14 -10.07 3.90 14.38
CA PRO A 14 -10.21 3.12 13.16
C PRO A 14 -9.25 1.92 13.13
N LYS A 15 -9.67 0.87 12.44
CA LYS A 15 -8.80 -0.27 12.12
C LYS A 15 -7.99 0.02 10.86
N ARG A 16 -6.70 -0.28 10.91
CA ARG A 16 -5.75 -0.13 9.81
C ARG A 16 -5.11 -1.47 9.51
N LEU A 17 -4.87 -1.75 8.24
CA LEU A 17 -4.15 -2.95 7.82
C LEU A 17 -3.00 -2.56 6.88
N PHE A 18 -1.76 -2.77 7.34
CA PHE A 18 -0.55 -2.53 6.56
C PHE A 18 0.05 -3.86 6.14
N VAL A 19 0.37 -4.00 4.84
CA VAL A 19 0.81 -5.26 4.26
C VAL A 19 2.09 -5.05 3.46
N GLY A 20 3.07 -5.93 3.66
CA GLY A 20 4.30 -6.03 2.88
C GLY A 20 4.57 -7.45 2.40
N GLY A 21 5.59 -7.61 1.58
CA GLY A 21 5.97 -8.92 1.03
C GLY A 21 4.86 -9.56 0.20
N LEU A 22 4.17 -8.76 -0.61
CA LEU A 22 3.10 -9.23 -1.50
C LEU A 22 3.66 -10.07 -2.65
N HIS A 23 4.94 -9.90 -3.00
CA HIS A 23 5.59 -10.67 -4.05
C HIS A 23 7.02 -11.10 -3.69
N GLY A 24 7.39 -12.33 -4.07
CA GLY A 24 8.78 -12.76 -4.19
C GLY A 24 9.66 -12.42 -2.99
N ASP A 25 10.70 -11.63 -3.25
CA ASP A 25 11.70 -11.19 -2.29
C ASP A 25 11.48 -9.75 -1.77
N GLU A 26 10.35 -9.11 -2.09
CA GLU A 26 10.05 -7.72 -1.65
C GLU A 26 10.06 -7.57 -0.12
N TRP A 27 9.72 -8.65 0.60
CA TRP A 27 9.74 -8.68 2.06
C TRP A 27 11.13 -8.36 2.63
N MET A 28 12.21 -8.65 1.90
CA MET A 28 13.59 -8.32 2.31
C MET A 28 13.84 -6.82 2.43
N HIS A 29 13.03 -5.99 1.78
CA HIS A 29 13.14 -4.53 1.81
C HIS A 29 12.01 -3.85 2.59
N THR A 30 10.94 -4.57 2.92
CA THR A 30 9.69 -3.98 3.45
C THR A 30 9.35 -4.46 4.85
N SER A 31 9.64 -5.72 5.20
CA SER A 31 9.21 -6.31 6.49
C SER A 31 9.76 -5.56 7.69
N ALA A 32 11.07 -5.23 7.70
CA ALA A 32 11.69 -4.53 8.83
C ALA A 32 11.08 -3.13 9.07
N LEU A 33 10.69 -2.41 8.01
CA LEU A 33 10.02 -1.13 8.14
C LEU A 33 8.67 -1.28 8.84
N LEU A 34 7.88 -2.27 8.42
CA LEU A 34 6.57 -2.57 8.99
C LEU A 34 6.67 -3.08 10.43
N GLU A 35 7.60 -3.98 10.73
CA GLU A 35 7.80 -4.57 12.06
C GLU A 35 8.33 -3.56 13.08
N SER A 36 8.99 -2.48 12.62
CA SER A 36 9.47 -1.40 13.48
C SER A 36 8.42 -0.34 13.83
N LEU A 37 7.16 -0.53 13.39
CA LEU A 37 6.07 0.36 13.76
C LEU A 37 5.59 0.09 15.19
N ASP A 38 5.40 1.16 15.94
CA ASP A 38 4.75 1.13 17.24
C ASP A 38 3.23 1.23 17.10
N ALA A 39 2.52 1.10 18.22
CA ALA A 39 1.08 1.29 18.26
C ALA A 39 0.66 2.67 17.71
N PRO A 40 -0.49 2.77 17.03
CA PRO A 40 -1.02 4.06 16.62
C PRO A 40 -1.50 4.84 17.84
N GLU A 41 -1.53 6.17 17.75
CA GLU A 41 -2.05 7.03 18.83
C GLU A 41 -3.53 6.72 19.15
N ALA A 42 -4.30 6.33 18.14
CA ALA A 42 -5.70 5.93 18.28
C ALA A 42 -6.07 4.76 17.35
N GLY A 43 -6.87 3.83 17.87
CA GLY A 43 -7.42 2.71 17.11
C GLY A 43 -6.50 1.49 17.04
N THR A 44 -6.71 0.66 16.02
CA THR A 44 -5.99 -0.61 15.84
C THR A 44 -5.12 -0.54 14.58
N LEU A 45 -3.87 -1.00 14.68
CA LEU A 45 -3.01 -1.27 13.54
C LEU A 45 -2.74 -2.78 13.46
N VAL A 46 -3.15 -3.41 12.36
CA VAL A 46 -2.79 -4.78 12.02
C VAL A 46 -1.72 -4.74 10.94
N ILE A 47 -0.67 -5.55 11.10
CA ILE A 47 0.48 -5.58 10.20
C ILE A 47 0.67 -7.02 9.72
N ILE A 48 0.77 -7.19 8.41
CA ILE A 48 1.25 -8.39 7.74
C ILE A 48 2.60 -8.03 7.10
N PRO A 49 3.73 -8.28 7.77
CA PRO A 49 5.03 -7.83 7.27
C PRO A 49 5.50 -8.63 6.05
N LYS A 50 5.00 -9.85 5.89
CA LYS A 50 5.30 -10.75 4.78
C LYS A 50 4.09 -11.62 4.47
N LEU A 51 3.42 -11.35 3.37
CA LEU A 51 2.33 -12.19 2.89
C LEU A 51 2.85 -13.50 2.27
N THR A 52 3.92 -13.42 1.46
CA THR A 52 4.49 -14.58 0.79
C THR A 52 6.00 -14.45 0.55
N ASP A 53 6.65 -15.58 0.29
CA ASP A 53 7.98 -15.69 -0.35
C ASP A 53 7.93 -16.51 -1.65
N ARG A 54 6.71 -16.75 -2.17
CA ARG A 54 6.53 -17.49 -3.42
C ARG A 54 6.91 -16.63 -4.62
N ALA A 55 7.10 -17.30 -5.75
CA ALA A 55 7.37 -16.65 -7.02
C ALA A 55 6.37 -15.52 -7.33
N TYR A 56 6.88 -14.47 -7.96
CA TYR A 56 6.11 -13.30 -8.34
C TYR A 56 4.91 -13.69 -9.20
N VAL A 57 3.73 -13.24 -8.78
CA VAL A 57 2.50 -13.20 -9.57
C VAL A 57 1.98 -11.77 -9.46
N SER A 58 1.57 -11.16 -10.57
CA SER A 58 1.10 -9.77 -10.52
C SER A 58 -0.22 -9.67 -9.77
N THR A 59 -0.38 -8.64 -8.93
CA THR A 59 -1.67 -8.31 -8.30
C THR A 59 -2.73 -7.86 -9.32
N LEU A 60 -2.36 -7.66 -10.58
CA LEU A 60 -3.29 -7.39 -11.69
C LEU A 60 -3.83 -8.67 -12.34
N GLU A 61 -3.51 -9.85 -11.81
CA GLU A 61 -4.00 -11.13 -12.32
C GLU A 61 -4.88 -11.83 -11.27
N ASP A 62 -6.05 -12.33 -11.64
CA ASP A 62 -6.98 -13.00 -10.72
C ASP A 62 -6.35 -14.19 -9.97
N ARG A 63 -5.46 -14.93 -10.66
CA ARG A 63 -4.74 -16.07 -10.06
C ARG A 63 -3.90 -15.71 -8.83
N TYR A 64 -3.54 -14.43 -8.65
CA TYR A 64 -2.90 -13.94 -7.43
C TYR A 64 -3.81 -14.20 -6.21
N TYR A 65 -5.08 -13.82 -6.33
CA TYR A 65 -6.10 -13.92 -5.27
C TYR A 65 -6.69 -15.31 -5.12
N GLU A 66 -6.51 -16.18 -6.13
CA GLU A 66 -6.78 -17.61 -6.02
C GLU A 66 -5.66 -18.35 -5.28
N GLY A 67 -4.43 -17.85 -5.39
CA GLY A 67 -3.25 -18.35 -4.71
C GLY A 67 -3.09 -17.76 -3.30
N TYR A 68 -1.91 -17.21 -3.03
CA TYR A 68 -1.55 -16.67 -1.71
C TYR A 68 -2.23 -15.33 -1.38
N GLY A 69 -2.74 -14.60 -2.37
CA GLY A 69 -3.58 -13.42 -2.15
C GLY A 69 -4.92 -13.75 -1.48
N ARG A 70 -5.30 -15.03 -1.37
CA ARG A 70 -6.49 -15.46 -0.62
C ARG A 70 -6.40 -15.12 0.87
N ASP A 71 -5.23 -15.28 1.47
CA ASP A 71 -5.02 -15.00 2.89
C ASP A 71 -5.10 -13.49 3.17
N LEU A 72 -4.71 -12.67 2.19
CA LEU A 72 -4.90 -11.23 2.21
C LEU A 72 -6.37 -10.84 2.13
N VAL A 73 -7.12 -11.42 1.19
CA VAL A 73 -8.58 -11.19 1.08
C VAL A 73 -9.27 -11.57 2.38
N ALA A 74 -8.96 -12.74 2.95
CA ALA A 74 -9.52 -13.18 4.22
C ALA A 74 -9.18 -12.20 5.38
N ALA A 75 -7.94 -11.68 5.43
CA ALA A 75 -7.55 -10.68 6.42
C ALA A 75 -8.38 -9.40 6.28
N ILE A 76 -8.58 -8.91 5.05
CA ILE A 76 -9.35 -7.69 4.79
C ILE A 76 -10.81 -7.89 5.19
N GLU A 77 -11.43 -9.02 4.85
CA GLU A 77 -12.81 -9.35 5.20
C GLU A 77 -13.04 -9.50 6.72
N GLU A 78 -12.05 -10.06 7.42
CA GLU A 78 -12.05 -10.23 8.88
C GLU A 78 -11.89 -8.88 9.59
N ILE A 79 -10.88 -8.10 9.21
CA ILE A 79 -10.48 -6.87 9.90
C ILE A 79 -11.43 -5.71 9.55
N LYS A 80 -11.86 -5.63 8.29
CA LYS A 80 -12.59 -4.49 7.69
C LYS A 80 -11.89 -3.16 7.97
N PRO A 81 -10.66 -2.97 7.47
CA PRO A 81 -9.87 -1.79 7.78
C PRO A 81 -10.47 -0.54 7.13
N ALA A 82 -10.51 0.57 7.88
CA ALA A 82 -10.84 1.89 7.34
C ALA A 82 -9.68 2.46 6.50
N ILE A 83 -8.45 2.04 6.81
CA ILE A 83 -7.22 2.42 6.11
C ILE A 83 -6.46 1.15 5.74
N TYR A 84 -6.23 0.94 4.45
CA TYR A 84 -5.46 -0.18 3.93
C TYR A 84 -4.23 0.35 3.20
N LEU A 85 -3.05 -0.18 3.54
CA LEU A 85 -1.79 0.24 2.93
C LEU A 85 -1.00 -0.98 2.47
N GLU A 86 -0.53 -0.92 1.23
CA GLU A 86 0.45 -1.87 0.68
C GLU A 86 1.82 -1.20 0.59
N LEU A 87 2.84 -1.85 1.14
CA LEU A 87 4.23 -1.46 1.00
C LEU A 87 4.95 -2.47 0.11
N HIS A 88 5.45 -1.99 -1.01
CA HIS A 88 6.13 -2.77 -2.03
C HIS A 88 7.55 -2.27 -2.24
N SER A 89 8.37 -3.10 -2.89
CA SER A 89 9.67 -2.68 -3.38
C SER A 89 9.83 -2.98 -4.86
N TYR A 90 10.43 -2.07 -5.61
CA TYR A 90 10.61 -2.22 -7.04
C TYR A 90 12.06 -2.15 -7.47
N ARG A 91 12.30 -2.65 -8.70
CA ARG A 91 13.58 -2.52 -9.42
C ARG A 91 13.44 -1.71 -10.71
N ASP A 92 12.23 -1.58 -11.26
CA ASP A 92 11.94 -0.85 -12.49
C ASP A 92 11.11 0.41 -12.20
N PHE A 93 11.82 1.53 -11.99
CA PHE A 93 11.20 2.84 -11.76
C PHE A 93 10.36 3.31 -12.95
N TYR A 94 10.88 3.17 -14.16
CA TYR A 94 10.24 3.70 -15.37
C TYR A 94 8.98 2.92 -15.70
N GLY A 95 8.97 1.60 -15.51
CA GLY A 95 7.77 0.78 -15.70
C GLY A 95 6.61 1.13 -14.76
N LEU A 96 6.90 1.68 -13.56
CA LEU A 96 5.88 2.12 -12.61
C LEU A 96 5.41 3.55 -12.84
N THR A 97 6.27 4.42 -13.36
CA THR A 97 6.01 5.87 -13.51
C THR A 97 5.67 6.30 -14.94
N ASP A 98 5.77 5.42 -15.94
CA ASP A 98 5.42 5.75 -17.33
C ASP A 98 3.93 6.10 -17.44
N SER A 99 3.65 7.31 -17.93
CA SER A 99 2.30 7.80 -18.23
C SER A 99 1.46 6.85 -19.12
N ARG A 100 2.10 6.05 -19.97
CA ARG A 100 1.46 5.08 -20.86
C ARG A 100 1.06 3.79 -20.15
N ARG A 101 1.41 3.61 -18.87
CA ARG A 101 1.02 2.44 -18.07
C ARG A 101 -0.50 2.22 -18.05
N ILE A 102 -1.28 3.29 -18.15
CA ILE A 102 -2.75 3.17 -18.26
C ILE A 102 -3.18 2.48 -19.55
N ASP A 103 -2.50 2.74 -20.66
CA ASP A 103 -2.79 2.15 -21.97
C ASP A 103 -2.18 0.74 -22.08
N GLU A 104 -0.98 0.54 -21.52
CA GLU A 104 -0.23 -0.72 -21.63
C GLU A 104 -0.64 -1.78 -20.60
N LYS A 105 -1.00 -1.36 -19.39
CA LYS A 105 -1.32 -2.24 -18.25
C LYS A 105 -2.74 -2.07 -17.74
N GLY A 106 -3.50 -1.11 -18.26
CA GLY A 106 -4.87 -0.85 -17.81
C GLY A 106 -4.95 -0.23 -16.41
N VAL A 107 -3.84 0.34 -15.88
CA VAL A 107 -3.79 0.97 -14.55
C VAL A 107 -2.93 2.23 -14.56
N PRO A 108 -3.24 3.27 -13.76
CA PRO A 108 -2.49 4.52 -13.76
C PRO A 108 -1.02 4.35 -13.37
N ALA A 109 -0.18 5.29 -13.83
CA ALA A 109 1.18 5.42 -13.34
C ALA A 109 1.20 5.79 -11.84
N TYR A 110 2.20 5.29 -11.13
CA TYR A 110 2.54 5.79 -9.80
C TYR A 110 3.11 7.21 -9.90
N VAL A 111 2.96 7.99 -8.83
CA VAL A 111 3.51 9.33 -8.72
C VAL A 111 4.68 9.30 -7.75
N GLU A 112 5.87 9.74 -8.18
CA GLU A 112 6.99 9.93 -7.27
C GLU A 112 6.72 11.11 -6.33
N LEU A 113 6.88 10.90 -5.02
CA LEU A 113 6.80 11.93 -3.99
C LEU A 113 8.14 12.67 -3.86
N GLU A 114 9.14 11.94 -3.36
CA GLU A 114 10.52 12.36 -3.07
C GLU A 114 11.37 11.10 -2.86
N ASP A 115 12.69 11.21 -2.99
CA ASP A 115 13.64 10.10 -2.78
C ASP A 115 13.21 8.81 -3.46
N ARG A 116 12.61 8.90 -4.66
CA ARG A 116 12.10 7.76 -5.44
C ARG A 116 11.00 6.95 -4.76
N VAL A 117 10.44 7.40 -3.64
CA VAL A 117 9.24 6.78 -3.06
C VAL A 117 8.05 7.15 -3.93
N LEU A 118 7.31 6.14 -4.39
CA LEU A 118 6.12 6.34 -5.22
C LEU A 118 4.85 6.11 -4.42
N ILE A 119 3.82 6.87 -4.74
CA ILE A 119 2.46 6.72 -4.22
C ILE A 119 1.50 6.33 -5.34
N GLY A 120 0.57 5.44 -5.04
CA GLY A 120 -0.48 5.01 -5.97
C GLY A 120 -1.67 4.37 -5.27
N SER A 121 -2.60 3.87 -6.09
CA SER A 121 -3.68 2.99 -5.62
C SER A 121 -3.18 1.55 -5.59
N ILE A 122 -3.76 0.75 -4.70
CA ILE A 122 -3.65 -0.72 -4.73
C ILE A 122 -4.25 -1.28 -6.03
N SER A 123 -4.04 -2.59 -6.27
CA SER A 123 -4.62 -3.30 -7.42
C SER A 123 -6.13 -3.05 -7.55
N PRO A 124 -6.62 -2.73 -8.75
CA PRO A 124 -8.05 -2.52 -8.99
C PRO A 124 -8.88 -3.80 -8.84
N ILE A 125 -8.27 -4.98 -8.94
CA ILE A 125 -8.95 -6.26 -8.69
C ILE A 125 -9.27 -6.36 -7.20
N LEU A 126 -8.25 -6.21 -6.33
CA LEU A 126 -8.44 -6.24 -4.88
C LEU A 126 -9.39 -5.14 -4.42
N ARG A 127 -9.21 -3.91 -4.94
CA ARG A 127 -10.07 -2.78 -4.58
C ARG A 127 -11.53 -3.08 -4.87
N ARG A 128 -11.87 -3.51 -6.09
CA ARG A 128 -13.25 -3.82 -6.48
C ARG A 128 -13.83 -5.01 -5.71
N ARG A 129 -12.98 -5.96 -5.30
CA ARG A 129 -13.41 -7.17 -4.59
C ARG A 129 -13.68 -6.92 -3.11
N CYS A 130 -12.85 -6.13 -2.45
CA CYS A 130 -12.84 -6.06 -0.99
C CYS A 130 -13.22 -4.70 -0.41
N PHE A 131 -13.22 -3.63 -1.22
CA PHE A 131 -13.34 -2.27 -0.74
C PHE A 131 -14.44 -1.49 -1.49
N SER A 132 -15.10 -0.59 -0.76
CA SER A 132 -15.94 0.43 -1.35
C SER A 132 -15.07 1.47 -2.07
N VAL A 133 -15.67 2.21 -3.01
CA VAL A 133 -14.95 3.30 -3.68
C VAL A 133 -14.51 4.40 -2.70
N ARG A 134 -15.16 4.50 -1.53
CA ARG A 134 -14.88 5.49 -0.49
C ARG A 134 -13.84 5.02 0.53
N ASP A 135 -13.48 3.74 0.54
CA ASP A 135 -12.49 3.21 1.48
C ASP A 135 -11.09 3.68 1.10
N PHE A 136 -10.27 4.02 2.09
CA PHE A 136 -8.94 4.52 1.83
C PHE A 136 -7.95 3.37 1.66
N CYS A 137 -7.48 3.20 0.42
CA CYS A 137 -6.43 2.25 0.08
C CYS A 137 -5.32 2.97 -0.64
N VAL A 138 -4.09 2.81 -0.16
CA VAL A 138 -2.90 3.43 -0.74
C VAL A 138 -1.79 2.39 -0.89
N SER A 139 -0.97 2.57 -1.92
CA SER A 139 0.22 1.76 -2.15
C SER A 139 1.44 2.68 -2.12
N PHE A 140 2.46 2.29 -1.37
CA PHE A 140 3.79 2.88 -1.42
C PHE A 140 4.77 1.90 -2.06
N GLU A 141 5.60 2.43 -2.94
CA GLU A 141 6.61 1.69 -3.70
C GLU A 141 7.98 2.31 -3.41
N ILE A 142 8.95 1.50 -2.97
CA ILE A 142 10.32 1.95 -2.72
C ILE A 142 11.35 1.21 -3.59
N PRO A 143 12.46 1.84 -4.01
CA PRO A 143 13.56 1.11 -4.63
C PRO A 143 14.11 0.03 -3.70
N ALA A 144 14.41 -1.13 -4.25
CA ALA A 144 15.16 -2.17 -3.56
C ALA A 144 16.55 -1.66 -3.14
N GLY A 145 16.83 -1.64 -1.83
CA GLY A 145 18.14 -1.33 -1.27
C GLY A 145 18.55 0.16 -1.25
N ASP A 146 17.60 1.10 -1.27
CA ASP A 146 17.90 2.54 -1.10
C ASP A 146 17.53 3.05 0.31
N ASP A 147 18.54 3.46 1.08
CA ASP A 147 18.38 3.91 2.47
C ASP A 147 17.57 5.20 2.61
N ARG A 148 17.66 6.13 1.66
CA ARG A 148 16.90 7.39 1.72
C ARG A 148 15.43 7.13 1.50
N SER A 149 15.09 6.30 0.50
CA SER A 149 13.73 5.86 0.26
C SER A 149 13.16 5.09 1.45
N GLN A 150 13.95 4.23 2.10
CA GLN A 150 13.51 3.50 3.30
C GLN A 150 13.21 4.46 4.47
N LYS A 151 14.06 5.46 4.69
CA LYS A 151 13.82 6.47 5.73
C LYS A 151 12.53 7.25 5.46
N LEU A 152 12.34 7.74 4.23
CA LEU A 152 11.11 8.46 3.87
C LEU A 152 9.88 7.55 3.97
N ALA A 153 9.97 6.29 3.55
CA ALA A 153 8.89 5.34 3.70
C ALA A 153 8.54 5.09 5.17
N LYS A 154 9.52 5.01 6.08
CA LYS A 154 9.24 4.92 7.52
C LYS A 154 8.48 6.16 8.03
N GLU A 155 8.90 7.37 7.64
CA GLU A 155 8.19 8.60 8.00
C GLU A 155 6.73 8.60 7.49
N LEU A 156 6.50 8.14 6.25
CA LEU A 156 5.16 8.04 5.68
C LEU A 156 4.31 6.98 6.39
N LEU A 157 4.89 5.82 6.74
CA LEU A 157 4.20 4.77 7.49
C LEU A 157 3.83 5.24 8.90
N ASP A 158 4.76 5.90 9.60
CA ASP A 158 4.53 6.46 10.93
C ASP A 158 3.41 7.50 10.90
N PHE A 159 3.41 8.39 9.91
CA PHE A 159 2.31 9.34 9.74
C PHE A 159 0.98 8.63 9.42
N THR A 160 1.00 7.65 8.50
CA THR A 160 -0.22 6.97 8.04
C THR A 160 -0.85 6.10 9.13
N LYS A 161 -0.05 5.49 10.03
CA LYS A 161 -0.61 4.69 11.14
C LYS A 161 -1.41 5.54 12.12
N ASP A 162 -1.09 6.83 12.25
CA ASP A 162 -1.75 7.72 13.20
C ASP A 162 -2.96 8.43 12.59
N CYS A 163 -3.06 8.50 11.25
CA CYS A 163 -4.24 9.04 10.56
C CYS A 163 -5.54 8.38 11.04
N VAL A 164 -6.51 9.15 11.53
CA VAL A 164 -7.84 8.63 11.89
C VAL A 164 -8.85 8.79 10.76
N SER A 165 -8.48 9.46 9.67
CA SER A 165 -9.35 9.63 8.50
C SER A 165 -8.57 9.77 7.19
N VAL A 166 -9.28 9.59 6.08
CA VAL A 166 -8.76 9.83 4.72
C VAL A 166 -8.39 11.31 4.53
N ALA A 167 -9.16 12.22 5.14
CA ALA A 167 -8.93 13.66 5.02
C ALA A 167 -7.57 14.06 5.59
N GLU A 168 -7.20 13.55 6.76
CA GLU A 168 -5.88 13.81 7.37
C GLU A 168 -4.73 13.36 6.49
N PHE A 169 -4.84 12.17 5.88
CA PHE A 169 -3.84 11.69 4.94
C PHE A 169 -3.73 12.60 3.71
N LEU A 170 -4.87 12.97 3.13
CA LEU A 170 -4.89 13.86 1.95
C LEU A 170 -4.34 15.25 2.29
N ASP A 171 -4.68 15.81 3.44
CA ASP A 171 -4.18 17.11 3.89
C ASP A 171 -2.66 17.10 4.06
N PHE A 172 -2.11 16.02 4.62
CA PHE A 172 -0.66 15.84 4.71
C PHE A 172 0.00 15.76 3.33
N VAL A 173 -0.50 14.90 2.44
CA VAL A 173 0.09 14.75 1.10
C VAL A 173 -0.04 16.05 0.30
N LEU A 174 -1.17 16.74 0.36
CA LEU A 174 -1.39 18.00 -0.35
C LEU A 174 -0.60 19.18 0.25
N SER A 175 -0.27 19.12 1.53
CA SER A 175 0.58 20.14 2.18
C SER A 175 2.06 19.93 1.89
N ARG A 176 2.55 18.68 1.98
CA ARG A 176 3.97 18.34 1.78
C ARG A 176 4.34 18.19 0.30
N TYR A 177 3.43 17.66 -0.51
CA TYR A 177 3.63 17.31 -1.92
C TYR A 177 2.46 17.81 -2.79
N PRO A 178 2.21 19.13 -2.88
CA PRO A 178 0.99 19.67 -3.48
C PRO A 178 0.78 19.29 -4.94
N GLU A 179 1.84 19.23 -5.75
CA GLU A 179 1.72 18.87 -7.16
C GLU A 179 1.52 17.36 -7.34
N GLN A 180 2.31 16.56 -6.64
CA GLN A 180 2.26 15.11 -6.66
C GLN A 180 0.91 14.59 -6.11
N GLY A 181 0.45 15.16 -5.01
CA GLY A 181 -0.82 14.84 -4.37
C GLY A 181 -2.01 15.10 -5.29
N ARG A 182 -2.04 16.27 -5.95
CA ARG A 182 -3.09 16.56 -6.94
C ARG A 182 -3.07 15.57 -8.10
N ARG A 183 -1.89 15.26 -8.64
CA ARG A 183 -1.74 14.26 -9.72
C ARG A 183 -2.21 12.87 -9.29
N ALA A 184 -1.87 12.42 -8.08
CA ALA A 184 -2.31 11.13 -7.56
C ALA A 184 -3.85 11.07 -7.41
N ILE A 185 -4.46 12.13 -6.89
CA ILE A 185 -5.91 12.26 -6.77
C ILE A 185 -6.60 12.28 -8.14
N GLU A 186 -6.06 13.04 -9.10
CA GLU A 186 -6.59 13.10 -10.47
C GLU A 186 -6.51 11.75 -11.18
N ASN A 187 -5.37 11.06 -11.08
CA ASN A 187 -5.18 9.71 -11.63
C ASN A 187 -6.22 8.74 -11.05
N TYR A 188 -6.42 8.79 -9.73
CA TYR A 188 -7.41 7.97 -9.03
C TYR A 188 -8.84 8.26 -9.50
N ARG A 189 -9.25 9.54 -9.52
CA ARG A 189 -10.61 9.95 -9.94
C ARG A 189 -10.89 9.57 -11.38
N ARG A 190 -9.96 9.86 -12.29
CA ARG A 190 -10.08 9.51 -13.71
C ARG A 190 -10.23 8.02 -13.93
N PHE A 191 -9.48 7.21 -13.18
CA PHE A 191 -9.51 5.76 -13.32
C PHE A 191 -10.81 5.12 -12.79
N TYR A 192 -11.33 5.62 -11.66
CA TYR A 192 -12.55 5.07 -11.04
C TYR A 192 -13.85 5.80 -11.45
N GLY A 193 -13.77 6.85 -12.27
CA GLY A 193 -14.93 7.59 -12.77
C GLY A 193 -15.63 8.44 -11.70
N LEU A 194 -14.84 9.07 -10.82
CA LEU A 194 -15.31 9.91 -9.71
C LEU A 194 -15.18 11.41 -9.98
#